data_AF-A0A9W5TNN9-F1
#
_entry.id   AF-A0A9W5TNN9-F1
#
_cell.length_a   1.000
_cell.length_b   1.000
_cell.length_c   1.000
_cell.angle_alpha   90.00
_cell.angle_beta   90.00
_cell.angle_gamma   90.00
#
_symmetry.space_group_name_H-M   'P 1'
#
loop_
_entity.id
_entity.type
_entity.pdbx_description
1 polymer ?
#
loop_
_entity_poly.entity_id
_entity_poly.type
_entity_poly.pdbx_seq_one_letter_code
_entity_poly.pdbx_strand_id
1 'polypeptide(L)'
;MAWEWVPHVATATVGVAGIVGTWLTANRGLAHERRLATEARQQQRLENAYVGLLDVAERVGHWAQLAWPVLDSDPPRPVPELPPLAEQAHTEALVRAFGSDKVLERMKTWRDIVRTMRALDIQIRAADGGQPDARRDFEGLRAQEMVAREALGDQVAVDLGHR
;
A
#
# COMPACT_ATOMS: atom_id res chain seq x y z
N MET A 1 -89.33 -5.71 -0.50
CA MET A 1 -88.23 -6.63 -0.80
C MET A 1 -86.96 -6.07 -0.15
N ALA A 2 -86.74 -6.38 1.13
CA ALA A 2 -85.38 -6.48 1.69
C ALA A 2 -84.67 -7.61 0.90
N TRP A 3 -83.36 -7.79 0.80
CA TRP A 3 -82.29 -7.67 1.76
C TRP A 3 -81.00 -7.34 1.00
N GLU A 4 -80.33 -6.28 1.43
CA GLU A 4 -79.08 -5.75 0.92
C GLU A 4 -77.86 -6.51 1.46
N TRP A 5 -77.04 -6.95 0.53
CA TRP A 5 -75.59 -7.18 0.57
C TRP A 5 -74.93 -7.42 1.94
N VAL A 6 -74.64 -8.71 2.16
CA VAL A 6 -73.66 -9.23 3.14
C VAL A 6 -72.35 -8.42 3.10
N PRO A 7 -71.88 -7.84 4.22
CA PRO A 7 -70.54 -7.29 4.27
C PRO A 7 -69.53 -8.44 4.32
N HIS A 8 -68.59 -8.43 3.38
CA HIS A 8 -67.40 -9.28 3.41
C HIS A 8 -66.58 -8.96 4.66
N VAL A 9 -66.74 -9.74 5.72
CA VAL A 9 -65.79 -9.76 6.84
C VAL A 9 -64.54 -10.49 6.33
N ALA A 10 -63.73 -9.78 5.55
CA ALA A 10 -62.41 -10.23 5.13
C ALA A 10 -61.49 -10.26 6.36
N THR A 11 -61.35 -11.46 6.91
CA THR A 11 -60.15 -12.01 7.54
C THR A 11 -58.94 -11.06 7.61
N ALA A 12 -58.84 -10.29 8.68
CA ALA A 12 -57.64 -9.57 9.07
C ALA A 12 -56.66 -10.52 9.78
N THR A 13 -55.96 -11.37 9.03
CA THR A 13 -54.90 -12.26 9.58
C THR A 13 -53.66 -12.35 8.69
N VAL A 14 -53.21 -11.23 8.12
CA VAL A 14 -51.91 -11.13 7.44
C VAL A 14 -51.14 -9.89 7.92
N GLY A 15 -50.83 -9.83 9.22
CA GLY A 15 -50.02 -8.73 9.79
C GLY A 15 -48.67 -9.19 10.32
N VAL A 16 -48.61 -10.36 10.97
CA VAL A 16 -47.45 -10.73 11.79
C VAL A 16 -46.34 -11.39 10.96
N ALA A 17 -46.67 -12.19 9.94
CA ALA A 17 -45.67 -12.86 9.11
C ALA A 17 -44.83 -11.89 8.26
N GLY A 18 -45.44 -10.81 7.75
CA GLY A 18 -44.74 -9.78 6.97
C GLY A 18 -43.72 -9.02 7.80
N ILE A 19 -44.08 -8.63 9.04
CA ILE A 19 -43.21 -7.85 9.92
C ILE A 19 -41.95 -8.65 10.32
N VAL A 20 -42.09 -9.94 10.63
CA VAL A 20 -40.95 -10.79 10.98
C VAL A 20 -40.04 -11.03 9.76
N GLY A 21 -40.62 -11.25 8.57
CA GLY A 21 -39.88 -11.39 7.33
C GLY A 21 -39.07 -10.15 6.98
N THR A 22 -39.68 -8.96 7.07
CA THR A 22 -39.02 -7.66 6.81
C THR A 22 -37.95 -7.35 7.86
N TRP A 23 -38.16 -7.68 9.14
CA TRP A 23 -37.16 -7.46 10.19
C TRP A 23 -35.92 -8.36 10.01
N LEU A 24 -36.10 -9.64 9.67
CA LEU A 24 -34.99 -10.56 9.39
C LEU A 24 -34.20 -10.16 8.14
N THR A 25 -34.88 -9.71 7.08
CA THR A 25 -34.21 -9.22 5.86
C THR A 25 -33.50 -7.89 6.10
N ALA A 26 -34.09 -6.95 6.83
CA ALA A 26 -33.45 -5.70 7.22
C ALA A 26 -32.22 -5.94 8.11
N ASN A 27 -32.30 -6.84 9.10
CA ASN A 27 -31.17 -7.14 9.97
C ASN A 27 -30.03 -7.87 9.23
N ARG A 28 -30.37 -8.73 8.26
CA ARG A 28 -29.38 -9.33 7.34
C ARG A 28 -28.77 -8.30 6.39
N GLY A 29 -29.55 -7.36 5.90
CA GLY A 29 -29.09 -6.22 5.09
C GLY A 29 -28.11 -5.35 5.87
N LEU A 30 -28.47 -4.95 7.10
CA LEU A 30 -27.60 -4.16 7.99
C LEU A 30 -26.31 -4.90 8.36
N ALA A 31 -26.38 -6.21 8.62
CA ALA A 31 -25.19 -7.02 8.88
C ALA A 31 -24.28 -7.12 7.65
N HIS A 32 -24.86 -7.23 6.45
CA HIS A 32 -24.13 -7.26 5.18
C HIS A 32 -23.50 -5.90 4.87
N GLU A 33 -24.25 -4.80 5.02
CA GLU A 33 -23.75 -3.43 4.86
C GLU A 33 -22.61 -3.12 5.84
N ARG A 34 -22.73 -3.56 7.10
CA ARG A 34 -21.65 -3.41 8.09
C ARG A 34 -20.39 -4.19 7.71
N ARG A 35 -20.54 -5.39 7.14
CA ARG A 35 -19.41 -6.19 6.64
C ARG A 35 -18.74 -5.50 5.46
N LEU A 36 -19.52 -5.11 4.44
CA LEU A 36 -19.01 -4.37 3.28
C LEU A 36 -18.31 -3.07 3.68
N ALA A 37 -18.89 -2.30 4.61
CA ALA A 37 -18.27 -1.08 5.11
C ALA A 37 -16.98 -1.34 5.91
N THR A 38 -16.85 -2.50 6.54
CA THR A 38 -15.62 -2.88 7.25
C THR A 38 -14.55 -3.35 6.28
N GLU A 39 -14.92 -4.19 5.31
CA GLU A 39 -14.05 -4.67 4.23
C GLU A 39 -13.51 -3.49 3.39
N ALA A 40 -14.37 -2.54 3.01
CA ALA A 40 -13.96 -1.35 2.28
C ALA A 40 -12.95 -0.50 3.05
N ARG A 41 -13.13 -0.32 4.38
CA ARG A 41 -12.16 0.40 5.22
C ARG A 41 -10.84 -0.35 5.36
N GLN A 42 -10.87 -1.69 5.38
CA GLN A 42 -9.64 -2.49 5.43
C GLN A 42 -8.88 -2.39 4.12
N GLN A 43 -9.56 -2.53 2.97
CA GLN A 43 -8.94 -2.34 1.66
C GLN A 43 -8.35 -0.94 1.50
N GLN A 44 -9.09 0.11 1.90
CA GLN A 44 -8.57 1.48 1.83
C GLN A 44 -7.30 1.69 2.68
N ARG A 45 -7.21 1.06 3.86
CA ARG A 45 -5.99 1.13 4.70
C ARG A 45 -4.82 0.38 4.06
N LEU A 46 -5.09 -0.76 3.43
CA LEU A 46 -4.10 -1.54 2.69
C LEU A 46 -3.56 -0.76 1.49
N GLU A 47 -4.46 -0.21 0.67
CA GLU A 47 -4.12 0.64 -0.48
C GLU A 47 -3.26 1.83 -0.04
N ASN A 48 -3.67 2.54 1.01
CA ASN A 48 -2.89 3.66 1.54
C ASN A 48 -1.50 3.23 2.01
N ALA A 49 -1.38 2.07 2.67
CA ALA A 49 -0.09 1.54 3.10
C ALA A 49 0.81 1.21 1.90
N TYR A 50 0.25 0.60 0.84
CA TYR A 50 0.99 0.23 -0.36
C TYR A 50 1.36 1.41 -1.24
N VAL A 51 0.48 2.39 -1.41
CA VAL A 51 0.80 3.64 -2.11
C VAL A 51 1.93 4.37 -1.40
N GLY A 52 1.86 4.49 -0.07
CA GLY A 52 2.94 5.09 0.72
C GLY A 52 4.26 4.33 0.57
N LEU A 53 4.21 2.99 0.53
CA LEU A 53 5.40 2.15 0.33
C LEU A 53 6.04 2.39 -1.03
N LEU A 54 5.23 2.42 -2.09
CA LEU A 54 5.71 2.64 -3.44
C LEU A 54 6.26 4.05 -3.63
N ASP A 55 5.64 5.09 -3.05
CA ASP A 55 6.16 6.46 -3.11
C ASP A 55 7.56 6.55 -2.46
N VAL A 56 7.72 5.99 -1.26
CA VAL A 56 9.03 5.93 -0.61
C VAL A 56 10.03 5.14 -1.45
N ALA A 57 9.62 4.02 -2.04
CA ALA A 57 10.48 3.18 -2.86
C ALA A 57 10.94 3.89 -4.14
N GLU A 58 10.05 4.57 -4.85
CA GLU A 58 10.38 5.32 -6.07
C GLU A 58 11.32 6.50 -5.78
N ARG A 59 11.08 7.27 -4.70
CA ARG A 59 11.94 8.38 -4.33
C ARG A 59 13.36 7.93 -3.99
N VAL A 60 13.46 6.83 -3.25
CA VAL A 60 14.76 6.20 -2.95
C VAL A 60 15.40 5.64 -4.22
N GLY A 61 14.62 5.05 -5.13
CA GLY A 61 15.10 4.59 -6.43
C GLY A 61 15.67 5.74 -7.28
N HIS A 62 14.97 6.86 -7.36
CA HIS A 62 15.47 8.06 -8.05
C HIS A 62 16.79 8.57 -7.46
N TRP A 63 16.88 8.61 -6.12
CA TRP A 63 18.14 8.93 -5.45
C TRP A 63 19.24 7.91 -5.81
N ALA A 64 18.96 6.61 -5.74
CA ALA A 64 19.93 5.55 -6.00
C ALA A 64 20.50 5.62 -7.43
N GLN A 65 19.67 6.00 -8.41
CA GLN A 65 20.09 6.14 -9.80
C GLN A 65 20.87 7.44 -10.09
N LEU A 66 20.59 8.52 -9.36
CA LEU A 66 21.18 9.84 -9.62
C LEU A 66 22.35 10.19 -8.70
N ALA A 67 22.49 9.53 -7.55
CA ALA A 67 23.61 9.72 -6.65
C ALA A 67 24.90 9.20 -7.30
N TRP A 68 25.98 9.98 -7.24
CA TRP A 68 27.31 9.62 -7.74
C TRP A 68 27.33 9.20 -9.22
N PRO A 69 27.01 10.12 -10.15
CA PRO A 69 27.08 9.81 -11.59
C PRO A 69 28.51 9.49 -12.01
N VAL A 70 28.66 8.58 -12.99
CA VAL A 70 29.96 8.23 -13.61
C VAL A 70 30.62 9.46 -14.25
N LEU A 71 29.79 10.34 -14.81
CA LEU A 71 30.20 11.58 -15.45
C LEU A 71 29.63 12.75 -14.66
N ASP A 72 30.51 13.50 -14.01
CA ASP A 72 30.15 14.78 -13.42
C ASP A 72 29.71 15.75 -14.52
N SER A 73 28.70 16.55 -14.20
CA SER A 73 28.18 17.60 -15.08
C SER A 73 28.50 18.95 -14.46
N ASP A 74 28.71 19.96 -15.31
CA ASP A 74 28.87 21.36 -14.89
C ASP A 74 27.75 22.21 -15.54
N PRO A 75 26.79 22.74 -14.76
CA PRO A 75 26.70 22.65 -13.29
C PRO A 75 26.31 21.22 -12.81
N PRO A 76 26.63 20.88 -11.54
CA PRO A 76 26.29 19.59 -10.96
C PRO A 76 24.79 19.32 -11.04
N ARG A 77 24.42 18.10 -11.47
CA ARG A 77 23.01 17.67 -11.44
C ARG A 77 22.49 17.64 -10.00
N PRO A 78 21.27 18.16 -9.76
CA PRO A 78 20.66 18.05 -8.45
C PRO A 78 20.36 16.57 -8.15
N VAL A 79 20.93 16.08 -7.05
CA VAL A 79 20.63 14.74 -6.53
C VAL A 79 19.33 14.83 -5.72
N PRO A 80 18.32 13.98 -5.98
CA PRO A 80 17.09 13.98 -5.20
C PRO A 80 17.36 13.75 -3.72
N GLU A 81 16.63 14.45 -2.86
CA GLU A 81 16.71 14.21 -1.43
C GLU A 81 15.99 12.91 -1.07
N LEU A 82 16.58 12.15 -0.13
CA LEU A 82 15.93 10.98 0.44
C LEU A 82 14.69 11.41 1.24
N PRO A 83 13.60 10.61 1.23
CA PRO A 83 12.42 10.92 2.01
C PRO A 83 12.76 11.06 3.51
N PRO A 84 12.10 11.96 4.25
CA PRO A 84 12.35 12.17 5.67
C PRO A 84 12.17 10.89 6.50
N LEU A 85 12.93 10.74 7.59
CA LEU A 85 12.84 9.55 8.46
C LEU A 85 11.43 9.35 9.05
N ALA A 86 10.73 10.43 9.36
CA ALA A 86 9.36 10.37 9.88
C ALA A 86 8.39 9.76 8.86
N GLU A 87 8.54 10.11 7.58
CA GLU A 87 7.73 9.58 6.47
C GLU A 87 8.04 8.08 6.26
N GLN A 88 9.32 7.71 6.23
CA GLN A 88 9.73 6.31 6.13
C GLN A 88 9.19 5.46 7.28
N ALA A 89 9.28 5.94 8.52
CA ALA A 89 8.79 5.24 9.71
C ALA A 89 7.27 5.11 9.72
N HIS A 90 6.56 6.16 9.28
CA HIS A 90 5.10 6.14 9.18
C HIS A 90 4.62 5.09 8.17
N THR A 91 5.18 5.13 6.96
CA THR A 91 4.88 4.15 5.90
C THR A 91 5.22 2.73 6.35
N GLU A 92 6.38 2.52 6.99
CA GLU A 92 6.75 1.20 7.51
C GLU A 92 5.73 0.68 8.54
N ALA A 93 5.27 1.53 9.46
CA ALA A 93 4.30 1.12 10.46
C ALA A 93 2.97 0.69 9.81
N LEU A 94 2.52 1.40 8.78
CA LEU A 94 1.32 1.05 8.01
C LEU A 94 1.48 -0.28 7.27
N VAL A 95 2.60 -0.48 6.59
CA VAL A 95 2.86 -1.73 5.85
C VAL A 95 2.99 -2.91 6.82
N ARG A 96 3.61 -2.74 8.00
CA ARG A 96 3.65 -3.78 9.03
C ARG A 96 2.28 -4.11 9.60
N ALA A 97 1.37 -3.14 9.66
CA ALA A 97 0.04 -3.34 10.23
C ALA A 97 -0.95 -3.99 9.24
N PHE A 98 -0.80 -3.71 7.94
CA PHE A 98 -1.79 -4.09 6.94
C PHE A 98 -1.24 -4.95 5.79
N GLY A 99 0.05 -4.85 5.49
CA GLY A 99 0.66 -5.55 4.37
C GLY A 99 0.77 -7.06 4.55
N SER A 100 0.84 -7.79 3.45
CA SER A 100 1.06 -9.23 3.48
C SER A 100 2.49 -9.60 3.85
N ASP A 101 2.69 -10.82 4.36
CA ASP A 101 4.01 -11.36 4.68
C ASP A 101 4.96 -11.31 3.46
N LYS A 102 4.44 -11.56 2.25
CA LYS A 102 5.23 -11.50 1.02
C LYS A 102 5.70 -10.07 0.73
N VAL A 103 4.84 -9.07 0.90
CA VAL A 103 5.24 -7.66 0.75
C VAL A 103 6.27 -7.29 1.80
N LEU A 104 6.13 -7.76 3.05
CA LEU A 104 7.11 -7.50 4.12
C LEU A 104 8.48 -8.11 3.80
N GLU A 105 8.53 -9.32 3.25
CA GLU A 105 9.77 -9.98 2.81
C GLU A 105 10.46 -9.21 1.67
N ARG A 106 9.69 -8.80 0.65
CA ARG A 106 10.19 -8.01 -0.47
C ARG A 106 10.68 -6.63 -0.02
N MET A 107 9.92 -5.97 0.85
CA MET A 107 10.29 -4.68 1.44
C MET A 107 11.60 -4.80 2.23
N LYS A 108 11.77 -5.88 3.01
CA LYS A 108 13.01 -6.12 3.75
C LYS A 108 14.20 -6.28 2.80
N THR A 109 14.06 -7.12 1.77
CA THR A 109 15.10 -7.37 0.77
C THR A 109 15.55 -6.07 0.10
N TRP A 110 14.60 -5.29 -0.40
CA TRP A 110 14.87 -3.99 -1.00
C TRP A 110 15.56 -3.03 -0.02
N ARG A 111 15.09 -2.97 1.23
CA ARG A 111 15.65 -2.07 2.24
C ARG A 111 17.07 -2.43 2.65
N ASP A 112 17.41 -3.71 2.71
CA ASP A 112 18.76 -4.15 3.05
C ASP A 112 19.78 -3.70 1.97
N ILE A 113 19.37 -3.71 0.69
CA ILE A 113 20.15 -3.13 -0.41
C ILE A 113 20.31 -1.62 -0.21
N VAL A 114 19.20 -0.89 0.00
CA VAL A 114 19.21 0.57 0.21
C VAL A 114 20.07 0.96 1.41
N ARG A 115 20.03 0.20 2.50
CA ARG A 115 20.87 0.43 3.68
C ARG A 115 22.36 0.35 3.32
N THR A 116 22.73 -0.63 2.51
CA THR A 116 24.11 -0.80 2.03
C THR A 116 24.52 0.38 1.14
N MET A 117 23.65 0.79 0.20
CA MET A 117 23.89 1.97 -0.64
C MET A 117 24.08 3.24 0.19
N ARG A 118 23.26 3.44 1.24
CA ARG A 118 23.36 4.60 2.12
C ARG A 118 24.65 4.61 2.95
N ALA A 119 25.13 3.44 3.38
CA ALA A 119 26.41 3.33 4.06
C ALA A 119 27.57 3.72 3.12
N LEU A 120 27.52 3.29 1.86
CA LEU A 120 28.49 3.68 0.84
C LEU A 120 28.41 5.18 0.52
N ASP A 121 27.21 5.77 0.40
CA ASP A 121 27.04 7.21 0.21
C ASP A 121 27.72 8.02 1.33
N ILE A 122 27.54 7.61 2.59
CA ILE A 122 28.20 8.26 3.74
C ILE A 122 29.72 8.14 3.62
N GLN A 123 30.25 6.97 3.25
CA GLN A 123 31.69 6.77 3.06
C GLN A 123 32.25 7.65 1.94
N ILE A 124 31.55 7.73 0.79
CA ILE A 124 31.97 8.54 -0.35
C ILE A 124 31.96 10.03 -0.02
N ARG A 125 30.97 10.52 0.77
CA ARG A 125 30.94 11.93 1.23
C ARG A 125 32.03 12.25 2.24
N ALA A 126 32.36 11.30 3.12
CA ALA A 126 33.37 11.50 4.17
C ALA A 126 34.80 11.46 3.63
N ALA A 127 35.03 10.73 2.53
CA ALA A 127 36.29 10.74 1.81
C ALA A 127 36.27 11.90 0.80
N ASP A 128 36.87 13.05 1.11
CA ASP A 128 37.06 14.20 0.21
C ASP A 128 37.62 13.78 -1.17
N GLY A 129 36.76 13.35 -2.10
CA GLY A 129 37.17 12.90 -3.44
C GLY A 129 37.27 11.39 -3.66
N GLY A 130 36.98 10.55 -2.66
CA GLY A 130 36.49 9.19 -2.88
C GLY A 130 37.44 8.02 -2.58
N GLN A 131 36.82 6.95 -2.08
CA GLN A 131 37.36 5.59 -2.14
C GLN A 131 36.81 4.94 -3.43
N PRO A 132 37.65 4.70 -4.46
CA PRO A 132 37.19 4.21 -5.77
C PRO A 132 36.36 2.93 -5.68
N ASP A 133 36.69 2.07 -4.73
CA ASP A 133 35.99 0.80 -4.47
C ASP A 133 34.54 1.05 -4.01
N ALA A 134 34.32 2.05 -3.14
CA ALA A 134 32.98 2.36 -2.63
C ALA A 134 32.03 2.89 -3.72
N ARG A 135 32.55 3.67 -4.69
CA ARG A 135 31.76 4.12 -5.84
C ARG A 135 31.38 2.96 -6.76
N ARG A 136 32.33 2.07 -7.03
CA ARG A 136 32.10 0.87 -7.84
C ARG A 136 31.07 -0.07 -7.19
N ASP A 137 31.18 -0.27 -5.88
CA ASP A 137 30.23 -1.08 -5.12
C ASP A 137 28.83 -0.44 -5.11
N PHE A 138 28.75 0.89 -5.00
CA PHE A 138 27.48 1.62 -5.08
C PHE A 138 26.81 1.43 -6.45
N GLU A 139 27.58 1.54 -7.54
CA GLU A 139 27.08 1.29 -8.89
C GLU A 139 26.59 -0.15 -9.09
N GLY A 140 27.31 -1.13 -8.55
CA GLY A 140 26.92 -2.54 -8.60
C GLY A 140 25.60 -2.84 -7.88
N LEU A 141 25.21 -2.03 -6.90
CA LEU A 141 23.95 -2.16 -6.18
C LEU A 141 22.76 -1.53 -6.91
N ARG A 142 22.95 -0.61 -7.86
CA ARG A 142 21.84 0.05 -8.58
C ARG A 142 20.93 -0.93 -9.32
N ALA A 143 21.53 -1.93 -9.98
CA ALA A 143 20.76 -2.96 -10.67
C ALA A 143 19.98 -3.84 -9.70
N GLN A 144 20.57 -4.16 -8.54
CA GLN A 144 19.93 -4.96 -7.51
C GLN A 144 18.77 -4.21 -6.84
N GLU A 145 18.97 -2.91 -6.57
CA GLU A 145 17.91 -2.03 -6.05
C GLU A 145 16.72 -1.98 -7.00
N MET A 146 16.98 -1.75 -8.30
CA MET A 146 15.94 -1.68 -9.32
C MET A 146 15.12 -2.97 -9.38
N VAL A 147 15.79 -4.12 -9.46
CA VAL A 147 15.13 -5.43 -9.51
C VAL A 147 14.34 -5.71 -8.24
N ALA A 148 14.89 -5.37 -7.07
CA ALA A 148 14.20 -5.58 -5.80
C ALA A 148 12.97 -4.66 -5.65
N ARG A 149 13.04 -3.42 -6.13
CA ARG A 149 11.93 -2.45 -6.15
C ARG A 149 10.83 -2.88 -7.11
N GLU A 150 11.18 -3.35 -8.31
CA GLU A 150 10.22 -3.88 -9.27
C GLU A 150 9.51 -5.11 -8.70
N ALA A 151 10.24 -6.05 -8.11
CA ALA A 151 9.66 -7.21 -7.43
C ALA A 151 8.74 -6.83 -6.25
N LEU A 152 9.02 -5.72 -5.56
CA LEU A 152 8.14 -5.17 -4.52
C LEU A 152 6.85 -4.61 -5.12
N GLY A 153 6.95 -3.82 -6.19
CA GLY A 153 5.79 -3.29 -6.92
C GLY A 153 4.90 -4.38 -7.49
N ASP A 154 5.51 -5.43 -8.06
CA ASP A 154 4.80 -6.59 -8.59
C ASP A 154 4.03 -7.33 -7.49
N GLN A 155 4.63 -7.52 -6.31
CA GLN A 155 3.94 -8.17 -5.20
C GLN A 155 2.78 -7.32 -4.66
N VAL A 156 2.95 -5.99 -4.61
CA VAL A 156 1.86 -5.07 -4.25
C VAL A 156 0.71 -5.15 -5.26
N ALA A 157 1.00 -5.23 -6.56
CA ALA A 157 -0.03 -5.37 -7.58
C ALA A 157 -0.81 -6.69 -7.45
N VAL A 158 -0.14 -7.79 -7.11
CA VAL A 158 -0.78 -9.09 -6.83
C VAL A 158 -1.72 -8.98 -5.62
N ASP A 159 -1.27 -8.36 -4.53
CA ASP A 159 -2.08 -8.22 -3.31
C ASP A 159 -3.31 -7.32 -3.51
N LEU A 160 -3.25 -6.36 -4.43
CA LEU A 160 -4.38 -5.52 -4.82
C LEU A 160 -5.29 -6.15 -5.90
N GLY A 161 -4.95 -7.35 -6.40
CA GLY A 161 -5.74 -8.06 -7.41
C GLY A 161 -5.59 -7.50 -8.83
N HIS A 162 -4.48 -6.82 -9.12
CA HIS A 162 -4.19 -6.25 -10.44
C HIS A 162 -3.38 -7.18 -11.37
N ARG A 163 -2.97 -8.36 -10.91
CA ARG A 163 -2.26 -9.39 -11.69
C ARG A 163 -2.72 -10.81 -11.35
#